data_AF-A0A354IE71-F1
#
_entry.id   AF-A0A354IE71-F1
#
_cell.length_a   1.000
_cell.length_b   1.000
_cell.length_c   1.000
_cell.angle_alpha   90.00
_cell.angle_beta   90.00
_cell.angle_gamma   90.00
#
_symmetry.space_group_name_H-M   'P 1'
#
loop_
_entity.id
_entity.type
_entity.pdbx_description
1 polymer ?
#
loop_
_entity_poly.entity_id
_entity_poly.type
_entity_poly.pdbx_seq_one_letter_code
_entity_poly.pdbx_strand_id
1 'polypeptide(L)'
;MKKRRLGLFLSACVMASCLSTMALAAECRVEGEEDVTLAPKEDVESSHNGGSWERTQKNLIVTLDPGHGGYDSGAAERYNGRTICEKNLNLKIALACKQELEKYDGITVYMTRGDDRYVGLADRVVYAESVRSDLIVSMHNNSSDSSRPRGAMVLVPNGNYRPNLLTESKKTAGNVLANLKALGIKNDGYLQRNSSEKIYPDGSRADYYSILRNATLRNIPSMIIEHAFLSNRQDYSSFLSSDAKLKNLGVADANAIVKAYHLQKKGLSAAQKKDAPFTDVYSGKYYYNAVIWAYRNKITSGTERTKFSPDAYCTRAQEVTYLWNAAGKPAPQNTDLTVEDVADTIWYRNAVFWAIEHQITAGTKPIDPADSAPVIRFSPDAVCTRAQVAQFLWNASGKPMPEKTEARFTDVKPGDWYFRAVNWAAEQKITNGTGDNKFSPNAPCTRAQIVQFLYSYYTDGKR
;
A
#
# COMPACT_ATOMS: atom_id res chain seq x y z
N MET A 1 68.60 39.11 -46.87
CA MET A 1 68.91 38.60 -45.52
C MET A 1 68.28 39.52 -44.47
N LYS A 2 67.49 38.94 -43.53
CA LYS A 2 67.19 39.36 -42.11
C LYS A 2 67.37 40.86 -41.75
N LYS A 3 66.45 41.61 -41.09
CA LYS A 3 65.49 41.31 -40.01
C LYS A 3 64.60 42.56 -39.68
N ARG A 4 63.29 42.31 -39.43
CA ARG A 4 62.36 42.78 -38.35
C ARG A 4 62.10 44.28 -38.05
N ARG A 5 60.83 44.75 -38.23
CA ARG A 5 59.72 45.04 -37.26
C ARG A 5 59.92 46.38 -36.48
N LEU A 6 58.94 47.27 -36.29
CA LEU A 6 57.56 47.09 -35.83
C LEU A 6 56.76 48.40 -36.10
N GLY A 7 55.49 48.31 -36.51
CA GLY A 7 54.61 49.47 -36.68
C GLY A 7 53.20 49.18 -36.15
N LEU A 8 52.69 50.10 -35.34
CA LEU A 8 51.34 50.17 -34.77
C LEU A 8 50.26 50.23 -35.86
N PHE A 9 49.06 49.70 -35.59
CA PHE A 9 47.79 50.44 -35.74
C PHE A 9 46.67 49.76 -34.92
N LEU A 10 45.83 50.60 -34.31
CA LEU A 10 44.62 50.30 -33.54
C LEU A 10 43.60 49.48 -34.34
N SER A 11 42.81 48.62 -33.68
CA SER A 11 41.33 48.72 -33.67
C SER A 11 40.65 47.70 -32.75
N ALA A 12 39.59 48.17 -32.09
CA ALA A 12 38.42 47.46 -31.57
C ALA A 12 38.58 46.42 -30.45
N CYS A 13 38.23 46.86 -29.23
CA CYS A 13 37.66 46.03 -28.17
C CYS A 13 36.50 45.17 -28.71
N VAL A 14 36.59 43.86 -28.53
CA VAL A 14 35.42 42.99 -28.45
C VAL A 14 35.57 42.17 -27.18
N MET A 15 34.69 42.43 -26.21
CA MET A 15 34.52 41.60 -25.04
C MET A 15 34.10 40.20 -25.48
N ALA A 16 34.88 39.20 -25.11
CA ALA A 16 34.48 37.81 -25.20
C ALA A 16 33.38 37.55 -24.16
N SER A 17 32.12 37.68 -24.58
CA SER A 17 30.99 37.15 -23.83
C SER A 17 30.99 35.63 -23.96
N CYS A 18 31.10 34.94 -22.83
CA CYS A 18 30.73 33.53 -22.68
C CYS A 18 29.30 33.32 -23.23
N LEU A 19 29.20 32.82 -24.46
CA LEU A 19 27.96 32.26 -24.98
C LEU A 19 27.81 30.87 -24.37
N SER A 20 27.03 30.83 -23.29
CA SER A 20 26.40 29.61 -22.79
C SER A 20 25.68 28.93 -23.94
N THR A 21 26.06 27.68 -24.22
CA THR A 21 25.31 26.81 -25.14
C THR A 21 23.96 26.50 -24.52
N MET A 22 22.96 27.32 -24.80
CA MET A 22 21.57 26.93 -24.67
C MET A 22 21.31 25.82 -25.69
N ALA A 23 21.26 24.58 -25.21
CA ALA A 23 20.65 23.51 -25.97
C ALA A 23 19.18 23.89 -26.19
N LEU A 24 18.81 24.20 -27.43
CA LEU A 24 17.40 24.20 -27.84
C LEU A 24 16.89 22.78 -27.58
N ALA A 25 16.11 22.61 -26.52
CA ALA A 25 15.28 21.44 -26.35
C ALA A 25 14.33 21.40 -27.56
N ALA A 26 14.39 20.32 -28.33
CA ALA A 26 13.35 20.03 -29.32
C ALA A 26 12.01 20.01 -28.56
N GLU A 27 11.05 20.80 -29.02
CA GLU A 27 9.73 20.88 -28.42
C GLU A 27 9.09 19.49 -28.46
N CYS A 28 9.03 18.85 -27.29
CA CYS A 28 8.26 17.64 -27.05
C CYS A 28 6.79 18.07 -26.96
N ARG A 29 5.96 17.57 -27.88
CA ARG A 29 4.50 17.69 -27.79
C ARG A 29 4.01 16.77 -26.68
N VAL A 30 3.92 17.30 -25.47
CA VAL A 30 2.97 16.78 -24.46
C VAL A 30 1.65 17.50 -24.71
N GLU A 31 0.87 17.03 -25.68
CA GLU A 31 -0.42 17.63 -26.02
C GLU A 31 -1.47 17.25 -24.95
N GLY A 32 -2.11 18.27 -24.34
CA GLY A 32 -3.40 18.13 -23.65
C GLY A 32 -3.43 18.25 -22.11
N GLU A 33 -2.42 18.80 -21.44
CA GLU A 33 -2.32 18.73 -19.96
C GLU A 33 -2.74 19.96 -19.14
N GLU A 34 -3.18 21.07 -19.72
CA GLU A 34 -3.43 22.30 -18.92
C GLU A 34 -4.77 22.31 -18.15
N ASP A 35 -5.71 21.42 -18.44
CA ASP A 35 -7.13 21.79 -18.42
C ASP A 35 -7.87 21.69 -17.07
N VAL A 36 -7.22 21.24 -15.98
CA VAL A 36 -7.89 21.22 -14.66
C VAL A 36 -6.94 21.57 -13.53
N THR A 37 -7.35 22.53 -12.69
CA THR A 37 -6.70 22.86 -11.42
C THR A 37 -7.71 22.60 -10.30
N LEU A 38 -7.38 21.69 -9.39
CA LEU A 38 -8.19 21.41 -8.22
C LEU A 38 -8.15 22.59 -7.23
N ALA A 39 -9.20 22.74 -6.42
CA ALA A 39 -9.14 23.64 -5.29
C ALA A 39 -7.98 23.25 -4.34
N PRO A 40 -7.25 24.21 -3.75
CA PRO A 40 -6.24 23.92 -2.75
C PRO A 40 -6.88 23.21 -1.56
N LYS A 41 -6.12 22.32 -0.92
CA LYS A 41 -6.52 21.78 0.38
C LYS A 41 -6.20 22.80 1.47
N GLU A 42 -7.23 23.42 2.04
CA GLU A 42 -7.11 24.20 3.27
C GLU A 42 -6.67 23.26 4.41
N ASP A 43 -5.78 23.75 5.28
CA ASP A 43 -5.31 23.08 6.50
C ASP A 43 -4.61 21.72 6.35
N VAL A 44 -3.53 21.67 5.56
CA VAL A 44 -2.56 20.57 5.68
C VAL A 44 -1.34 21.08 6.43
N GLU A 45 -1.37 20.95 7.76
CA GLU A 45 -0.11 20.87 8.52
C GLU A 45 0.78 19.83 7.85
N SER A 46 2.02 20.22 7.61
CA SER A 46 3.10 19.37 7.15
C SER A 46 3.15 18.09 7.99
N SER A 47 2.54 17.00 7.50
CA SER A 47 2.79 15.66 8.04
C SER A 47 4.20 15.15 7.70
N HIS A 48 5.08 16.04 7.21
CA HIS A 48 6.47 15.82 6.87
C HIS A 48 7.38 16.78 7.67
N ASN A 49 7.01 17.11 8.90
CA ASN A 49 7.99 17.67 9.83
C ASN A 49 9.06 16.61 10.12
N GLY A 50 10.29 16.92 9.73
CA GLY A 50 11.50 16.14 9.93
C GLY A 50 11.87 15.98 11.40
N GLY A 51 11.05 15.27 12.16
CA GLY A 51 11.40 14.70 13.46
C GLY A 51 11.81 13.25 13.28
N SER A 52 13.03 12.94 13.69
CA SER A 52 13.53 11.58 13.89
C SER A 52 12.73 10.90 15.00
N TRP A 53 11.58 10.36 14.66
CA TRP A 53 10.83 9.43 15.47
C TRP A 53 11.06 8.06 14.85
N GLU A 54 11.47 7.07 15.64
CA GLU A 54 11.53 5.67 15.22
C GLU A 54 10.15 5.29 14.67
N ARG A 55 10.05 5.29 13.34
CA ARG A 55 8.83 4.94 12.62
C ARG A 55 8.56 3.46 12.91
N THR A 56 7.54 3.16 13.71
CA THR A 56 6.71 2.00 13.39
C THR A 56 6.40 2.13 11.91
N GLN A 57 6.92 1.23 11.07
CA GLN A 57 6.97 1.38 9.61
C GLN A 57 5.54 1.59 9.07
N LYS A 58 5.14 2.87 8.93
CA LYS A 58 3.86 3.26 8.33
C LYS A 58 3.85 2.65 6.94
N ASN A 59 2.85 1.82 6.67
CA ASN A 59 2.65 1.23 5.35
C ASN A 59 2.59 2.35 4.30
N LEU A 60 3.54 2.34 3.37
CA LEU A 60 3.66 3.29 2.28
C LEU A 60 2.52 3.08 1.27
N ILE A 61 1.81 4.13 0.90
CA ILE A 61 0.77 4.06 -0.14
C ILE A 61 1.30 4.74 -1.41
N VAL A 62 1.46 3.97 -2.49
CA VAL A 62 1.88 4.48 -3.79
C VAL A 62 0.74 4.34 -4.79
N THR A 63 0.42 5.42 -5.51
CA THR A 63 -0.47 5.34 -6.68
C THR A 63 0.36 5.42 -7.95
N LEU A 64 0.30 4.36 -8.75
CA LEU A 64 0.85 4.34 -10.10
C LEU A 64 -0.21 4.85 -11.07
N ASP A 65 0.18 5.76 -11.94
CA ASP A 65 -0.69 6.34 -12.94
C ASP A 65 -0.19 5.99 -14.34
N PRO A 66 -0.74 4.94 -15.00
CA PRO A 66 -0.42 4.70 -16.39
C PRO A 66 -1.05 5.81 -17.25
N GLY A 67 -0.20 6.64 -17.85
CA GLY A 67 -0.62 7.77 -18.69
C GLY A 67 -1.62 7.40 -19.77
N HIS A 68 -2.49 8.35 -20.17
CA HIS A 68 -3.51 8.17 -21.22
C HIS A 68 -4.54 7.07 -20.88
N GLY A 69 -5.20 6.47 -21.89
CA GLY A 69 -6.13 5.35 -21.76
C GLY A 69 -7.47 5.57 -22.46
N GLY A 70 -8.14 4.49 -22.87
CA GLY A 70 -9.42 4.57 -23.57
C GLY A 70 -9.27 5.27 -24.92
N TYR A 71 -10.04 6.35 -25.15
CA TYR A 71 -9.98 7.10 -26.40
C TYR A 71 -8.69 7.92 -26.58
N ASP A 72 -8.00 8.23 -25.49
CA ASP A 72 -6.72 8.93 -25.51
C ASP A 72 -5.59 7.91 -25.69
N SER A 73 -4.98 7.87 -26.89
CA SER A 73 -3.90 6.95 -27.22
C SER A 73 -2.55 7.35 -26.63
N GLY A 74 -2.39 8.62 -26.23
CA GLY A 74 -1.08 9.27 -26.19
C GLY A 74 -0.40 9.25 -27.55
N ALA A 75 0.93 9.29 -27.54
CA ALA A 75 1.71 9.15 -28.77
C ALA A 75 1.42 7.81 -29.48
N ALA A 76 1.43 7.84 -30.82
CA ALA A 76 1.21 6.64 -31.63
C ALA A 76 2.20 6.57 -32.79
N GLU A 77 2.85 5.42 -32.96
CA GLU A 77 3.87 5.20 -33.98
C GLU A 77 3.65 3.90 -34.74
N ARG A 78 4.07 3.86 -36.02
CA ARG A 78 3.97 2.65 -36.85
C ARG A 78 5.32 1.93 -36.94
N TYR A 79 5.40 0.76 -36.32
CA TYR A 79 6.56 -0.14 -36.41
C TYR A 79 6.15 -1.49 -36.98
N ASN A 80 6.87 -1.96 -37.99
CA ASN A 80 6.68 -3.28 -38.62
C ASN A 80 5.20 -3.56 -38.99
N GLY A 81 4.52 -2.56 -39.55
CA GLY A 81 3.12 -2.66 -39.96
C GLY A 81 2.09 -2.55 -38.83
N ARG A 82 2.51 -2.45 -37.56
CA ARG A 82 1.62 -2.33 -36.40
C ARG A 82 1.64 -0.92 -35.83
N THR A 83 0.48 -0.43 -35.41
CA THR A 83 0.37 0.80 -34.63
C THR A 83 0.65 0.49 -33.17
N ILE A 84 1.61 1.20 -32.60
CA ILE A 84 1.99 1.12 -31.19
C ILE A 84 1.50 2.41 -30.53
N CYS A 85 0.64 2.28 -29.52
CA CYS A 85 0.13 3.42 -28.77
C CYS A 85 0.77 3.48 -27.38
N GLU A 86 1.13 4.68 -26.95
CA GLU A 86 1.76 4.98 -25.67
C GLU A 86 0.96 4.43 -24.49
N LYS A 87 -0.36 4.62 -24.49
CA LYS A 87 -1.28 4.13 -23.44
C LYS A 87 -1.10 2.65 -23.09
N ASN A 88 -0.74 1.83 -24.08
CA ASN A 88 -0.57 0.38 -23.93
C ASN A 88 0.79 0.05 -23.32
N LEU A 89 1.84 0.81 -23.68
CA LEU A 89 3.17 0.68 -23.10
C LEU A 89 3.13 1.10 -21.63
N ASN A 90 2.54 2.27 -21.36
CA ASN A 90 2.37 2.84 -20.02
C ASN A 90 1.65 1.85 -19.09
N LEU A 91 0.55 1.23 -19.54
CA LEU A 91 -0.18 0.24 -18.76
C LEU A 91 0.67 -0.99 -18.42
N LYS A 92 1.41 -1.53 -19.40
CA LYS A 92 2.26 -2.72 -19.18
C LYS A 92 3.41 -2.45 -18.23
N ILE A 93 4.05 -1.28 -18.34
CA ILE A 93 5.12 -0.85 -17.42
C ILE A 93 4.57 -0.72 -16.01
N ALA A 94 3.43 -0.05 -15.84
CA ALA A 94 2.82 0.16 -14.53
C ALA A 94 2.34 -1.14 -13.86
N LEU A 95 1.76 -2.08 -14.63
CA LEU A 95 1.40 -3.40 -14.13
C LEU A 95 2.63 -4.19 -13.65
N ALA A 96 3.74 -4.13 -14.39
CA ALA A 96 4.99 -4.77 -13.99
C ALA A 96 5.59 -4.12 -12.72
N CYS A 97 5.54 -2.80 -12.62
CA CYS A 97 5.97 -2.05 -11.43
C CYS A 97 5.15 -2.46 -10.20
N LYS A 98 3.81 -2.47 -10.30
CA LYS A 98 2.92 -2.94 -9.24
C LYS A 98 3.26 -4.37 -8.81
N GLN A 99 3.39 -5.29 -9.76
CA GLN A 99 3.67 -6.69 -9.47
C GLN A 99 5.01 -6.87 -8.74
N GLU A 100 6.04 -6.08 -9.06
CA GLU A 100 7.32 -6.13 -8.35
C GLU A 100 7.21 -5.55 -6.94
N LEU A 101 6.57 -4.38 -6.78
CA LEU A 101 6.36 -3.73 -5.48
C LEU A 101 5.56 -4.59 -4.51
N GLU A 102 4.57 -5.35 -4.99
CA GLU A 102 3.74 -6.24 -4.15
C GLU A 102 4.53 -7.40 -3.51
N LYS A 103 5.78 -7.62 -3.92
CA LYS A 103 6.71 -8.56 -3.29
C LYS A 103 7.36 -7.99 -2.02
N TYR A 104 7.15 -6.73 -1.70
CA TYR A 104 7.75 -6.03 -0.57
C TYR A 104 6.72 -5.76 0.53
N ASP A 105 7.18 -5.76 1.77
CA ASP A 105 6.40 -5.44 2.96
C ASP A 105 6.37 -3.93 3.22
N GLY A 106 5.35 -3.47 3.93
CA GLY A 106 5.20 -2.04 4.25
C GLY A 106 4.85 -1.16 3.05
N ILE A 107 4.27 -1.72 1.98
CA ILE A 107 3.76 -0.97 0.83
C ILE A 107 2.39 -1.48 0.38
N THR A 108 1.52 -0.56 -0.01
CA THR A 108 0.29 -0.80 -0.76
C THR A 108 0.32 0.00 -2.06
N VAL A 109 0.01 -0.66 -3.18
CA VAL A 109 0.08 -0.06 -4.51
C VAL A 109 -1.30 0.03 -5.13
N TYR A 110 -1.75 1.23 -5.43
CA TYR A 110 -2.97 1.49 -6.21
C TYR A 110 -2.60 1.88 -7.64
N MET A 111 -3.55 1.73 -8.57
CA MET A 111 -3.42 2.20 -9.95
C MET A 111 -4.61 3.07 -10.32
N THR A 112 -4.38 4.18 -11.02
CA THR A 112 -5.48 5.01 -11.56
C THR A 112 -6.31 4.24 -12.60
N ARG A 113 -5.70 3.30 -13.32
CA ARG A 113 -6.36 2.30 -14.18
C ARG A 113 -5.58 0.99 -14.22
N GLY A 114 -6.30 -0.14 -14.22
CA GLY A 114 -5.73 -1.49 -14.38
C GLY A 114 -5.94 -2.08 -15.78
N ASP A 115 -6.69 -1.37 -16.62
CA ASP A 115 -7.12 -1.73 -17.98
C ASP A 115 -7.04 -0.52 -18.93
N ASP A 116 -7.47 -0.70 -20.17
CA ASP A 116 -7.51 0.35 -21.19
C ASP A 116 -8.79 1.20 -21.09
N ARG A 117 -8.92 1.93 -19.98
CA ARG A 117 -9.99 2.92 -19.78
C ARG A 117 -9.41 4.33 -19.70
N TYR A 118 -10.21 5.32 -20.10
CA TYR A 118 -9.86 6.72 -19.92
C TYR A 118 -10.00 7.13 -18.44
N VAL A 119 -9.07 7.96 -17.96
CA VAL A 119 -9.12 8.59 -16.64
C VAL A 119 -8.76 10.06 -16.79
N GLY A 120 -9.65 10.96 -16.34
CA GLY A 120 -9.44 12.40 -16.41
C GLY A 120 -8.23 12.85 -15.59
N LEU A 121 -7.55 13.93 -16.01
CA LEU A 121 -6.30 14.37 -15.39
C LEU A 121 -6.47 14.72 -13.90
N ALA A 122 -7.56 15.38 -13.52
CA ALA A 122 -7.87 15.67 -12.12
C ALA A 122 -8.27 14.41 -11.33
N ASP A 123 -9.02 13.50 -11.95
CA ASP A 123 -9.49 12.26 -11.30
C ASP A 123 -8.33 11.36 -10.87
N ARG A 124 -7.20 11.40 -11.59
CA ARG A 124 -5.96 10.69 -11.23
C ARG A 124 -5.49 11.10 -9.83
N VAL A 125 -5.47 12.41 -9.55
CA VAL A 125 -5.03 12.96 -8.26
C VAL A 125 -6.13 12.83 -7.20
N VAL A 126 -7.40 13.02 -7.56
CA VAL A 126 -8.54 12.80 -6.64
C VAL A 126 -8.55 11.35 -6.15
N TYR A 127 -8.34 10.38 -7.04
CA TYR A 127 -8.23 8.99 -6.67
C TYR A 127 -7.03 8.74 -5.75
N ALA A 128 -5.85 9.27 -6.09
CA ALA A 128 -4.67 9.15 -5.26
C ALA A 128 -4.85 9.75 -3.85
N GLU A 129 -5.55 10.89 -3.73
CA GLU A 129 -5.93 11.49 -2.46
C GLU A 129 -6.92 10.59 -1.69
N SER A 130 -7.93 10.03 -2.36
CA SER A 130 -8.96 9.19 -1.73
C SER A 130 -8.37 7.94 -1.06
N VAL A 131 -7.29 7.39 -1.63
CA VAL A 131 -6.54 6.26 -1.05
C VAL A 131 -5.41 6.70 -0.11
N ARG A 132 -5.28 8.01 0.13
CA ARG A 132 -4.26 8.63 1.00
C ARG A 132 -2.83 8.33 0.56
N SER A 133 -2.56 8.46 -0.74
CA SER A 133 -1.24 8.20 -1.32
C SER A 133 -0.15 9.06 -0.67
N ASP A 134 0.98 8.43 -0.37
CA ASP A 134 2.21 9.10 0.05
C ASP A 134 3.11 9.47 -1.15
N LEU A 135 2.88 8.85 -2.33
CA LEU A 135 3.59 9.13 -3.58
C LEU A 135 2.70 8.83 -4.80
N ILE A 136 2.72 9.72 -5.81
CA ILE A 136 2.14 9.48 -7.14
C ILE A 136 3.26 9.31 -8.17
N VAL A 137 3.18 8.26 -8.98
CA VAL A 137 4.12 8.02 -10.08
C VAL A 137 3.35 7.86 -11.38
N SER A 138 3.36 8.91 -12.21
CA SER A 138 2.81 8.84 -13.56
C SER A 138 3.84 8.26 -14.52
N MET A 139 3.40 7.34 -15.38
CA MET A 139 4.25 6.55 -16.24
C MET A 139 3.88 6.80 -17.70
N HIS A 140 4.83 7.38 -18.43
CA HIS A 140 4.68 7.84 -19.81
C HIS A 140 5.84 7.38 -20.70
N ASN A 141 5.65 7.51 -22.01
CA ASN A 141 6.73 7.40 -22.98
C ASN A 141 6.71 8.60 -23.91
N ASN A 142 7.87 9.21 -24.08
CA ASN A 142 8.02 10.48 -24.75
C ASN A 142 7.78 10.35 -26.26
N SER A 143 7.49 11.46 -26.92
CA SER A 143 7.45 11.56 -28.38
C SER A 143 7.86 12.95 -28.85
N SER A 144 8.27 13.03 -30.11
CA SER A 144 8.64 14.28 -30.79
C SER A 144 8.38 14.14 -32.28
N ASP A 145 8.06 15.25 -32.94
CA ASP A 145 7.94 15.35 -34.39
C ASP A 145 9.25 14.97 -35.11
N SER A 146 10.39 15.04 -34.41
CA SER A 146 11.66 14.50 -34.86
C SER A 146 11.88 13.08 -34.30
N SER A 147 12.41 12.18 -35.13
CA SER A 147 12.83 10.84 -34.69
C SER A 147 14.23 10.82 -34.03
N ARG A 148 14.85 11.99 -33.80
CA ARG A 148 16.22 12.11 -33.25
C ARG A 148 16.30 12.09 -31.71
N PRO A 149 15.42 12.77 -30.97
CA PRO A 149 15.43 12.72 -29.50
C PRO A 149 15.31 11.29 -28.99
N ARG A 150 15.99 11.00 -27.88
CA ARG A 150 16.01 9.68 -27.23
C ARG A 150 16.48 9.83 -25.79
N GLY A 151 16.09 8.88 -24.94
CA GLY A 151 16.44 8.84 -23.53
C GLY A 151 15.24 8.97 -22.60
N ALA A 152 15.53 8.81 -21.31
CA ALA A 152 14.60 8.94 -20.22
C ALA A 152 14.77 10.28 -19.52
N MET A 153 13.66 10.87 -19.10
CA MET A 153 13.65 12.01 -18.17
C MET A 153 12.57 11.82 -17.10
N VAL A 154 12.70 12.52 -15.98
CA VAL A 154 11.67 12.54 -14.95
C VAL A 154 11.23 13.97 -14.69
N LEU A 155 9.95 14.25 -14.87
CA LEU A 155 9.37 15.54 -14.54
C LEU A 155 9.03 15.54 -13.06
N VAL A 156 9.39 16.63 -12.38
CA VAL A 156 9.20 16.81 -10.94
C VAL A 156 8.60 18.18 -10.65
N PRO A 157 7.96 18.39 -9.48
CA PRO A 157 7.39 19.69 -9.13
C PRO A 157 8.40 20.82 -9.27
N ASN A 158 7.96 22.00 -9.68
CA ASN A 158 8.82 23.17 -9.82
C ASN A 158 9.39 23.64 -8.47
N GLY A 159 8.70 23.31 -7.37
CA GLY A 159 9.11 23.64 -6.00
C GLY A 159 8.76 25.06 -5.56
N ASN A 160 8.02 25.83 -6.36
CA ASN A 160 7.71 27.23 -6.07
C ASN A 160 6.78 27.37 -4.84
N TYR A 161 5.69 26.59 -4.79
CA TYR A 161 4.69 26.68 -3.71
C TYR A 161 5.00 25.75 -2.52
N ARG A 162 5.50 24.54 -2.78
CA ARG A 162 5.84 23.54 -1.74
C ARG A 162 7.21 22.90 -2.04
N PRO A 163 8.33 23.57 -1.70
CA PRO A 163 9.68 23.12 -2.06
C PRO A 163 10.06 21.77 -1.43
N ASN A 164 9.45 21.40 -0.30
CA ASN A 164 9.64 20.08 0.31
C ASN A 164 9.15 18.93 -0.59
N LEU A 165 8.06 19.12 -1.36
CA LEU A 165 7.55 18.09 -2.27
C LEU A 165 8.50 17.83 -3.43
N LEU A 166 9.23 18.86 -3.89
CA LEU A 166 10.29 18.69 -4.87
C LEU A 166 11.42 17.82 -4.31
N THR A 167 11.88 18.09 -3.10
CA THR A 167 12.92 17.30 -2.43
C THR A 167 12.51 15.83 -2.29
N GLU A 168 11.29 15.57 -1.79
CA GLU A 168 10.77 14.20 -1.64
C GLU A 168 10.61 13.50 -3.00
N SER A 169 10.13 14.20 -4.03
CA SER A 169 9.96 13.61 -5.37
C SER A 169 11.32 13.27 -6.01
N LYS A 170 12.33 14.14 -5.85
CA LYS A 170 13.70 13.91 -6.36
C LYS A 170 14.40 12.73 -5.71
N LYS A 171 14.07 12.40 -4.45
CA LYS A 171 14.60 11.21 -3.76
C LYS A 171 14.33 9.92 -4.55
N THR A 172 13.11 9.76 -5.06
CA THR A 172 12.71 8.60 -5.85
C THR A 172 13.11 8.76 -7.32
N ALA A 173 12.88 9.93 -7.91
CA ALA A 173 13.19 10.22 -9.31
C ALA A 173 14.68 10.00 -9.66
N GLY A 174 15.60 10.33 -8.76
CA GLY A 174 17.03 10.09 -8.97
C GLY A 174 17.37 8.60 -9.05
N ASN A 175 16.70 7.76 -8.26
CA ASN A 175 16.86 6.31 -8.35
C ASN A 175 16.24 5.75 -9.63
N VAL A 176 15.11 6.30 -10.11
CA VAL A 176 14.51 5.92 -11.40
C VAL A 176 15.49 6.16 -12.53
N LEU A 177 16.00 7.39 -12.66
CA LEU A 177 16.96 7.74 -13.71
C LEU A 177 18.25 6.91 -13.64
N ALA A 178 18.73 6.59 -12.43
CA ALA A 178 19.89 5.72 -12.25
C ALA A 178 19.61 4.28 -12.73
N ASN A 179 18.43 3.73 -12.41
CA ASN A 179 18.05 2.38 -12.80
C ASN A 179 17.79 2.28 -14.30
N LEU A 180 17.11 3.25 -14.91
CA LEU A 180 16.89 3.30 -16.37
C LEU A 180 18.21 3.46 -17.13
N LYS A 181 19.15 4.25 -16.61
CA LYS A 181 20.53 4.33 -17.15
C LYS A 181 21.24 2.97 -17.10
N ALA A 182 21.08 2.22 -16.00
CA ALA A 182 21.66 0.88 -15.87
C ALA A 182 21.08 -0.13 -16.88
N LEU A 183 19.85 0.09 -17.37
CA LEU A 183 19.27 -0.67 -18.49
C LEU A 183 19.81 -0.25 -19.86
N GLY A 184 20.61 0.82 -19.94
CA GLY A 184 21.21 1.34 -21.18
C GLY A 184 20.49 2.55 -21.79
N ILE A 185 19.47 3.09 -21.12
CA ILE A 185 18.74 4.27 -21.60
C ILE A 185 19.56 5.53 -21.33
N LYS A 186 19.60 6.47 -22.29
CA LYS A 186 20.22 7.79 -22.07
C LYS A 186 19.48 8.53 -20.96
N ASN A 187 20.18 9.08 -19.99
CA ASN A 187 19.59 9.83 -18.88
C ASN A 187 19.62 11.34 -19.22
N ASP A 188 18.44 11.91 -19.44
CA ASP A 188 18.24 13.34 -19.75
C ASP A 188 17.89 14.20 -18.52
N GLY A 189 17.96 13.61 -17.33
CA GLY A 189 17.83 14.34 -16.07
C GLY A 189 16.39 14.67 -15.71
N TYR A 190 16.25 15.78 -14.98
CA TYR A 190 14.95 16.27 -14.53
C TYR A 190 14.43 17.37 -15.43
N LEU A 191 13.11 17.43 -15.58
CA LEU A 191 12.41 18.58 -16.16
C LEU A 191 11.49 19.21 -15.10
N GLN A 192 11.58 20.53 -14.98
CA GLN A 192 10.66 21.36 -14.21
C GLN A 192 10.12 22.42 -15.14
N ARG A 193 8.81 22.64 -15.14
CA ARG A 193 8.18 23.58 -16.07
C ARG A 193 7.10 24.38 -15.36
N ASN A 194 7.26 25.70 -15.38
CA ASN A 194 6.24 26.63 -14.91
C ASN A 194 5.15 26.79 -15.96
N SER A 195 3.90 26.89 -15.52
CA SER A 195 2.80 27.35 -16.35
C SER A 195 2.94 28.85 -16.63
N SER A 196 2.64 29.26 -17.86
CA SER A 196 2.51 30.67 -18.26
C SER A 196 1.22 31.32 -17.74
N GLU A 197 0.22 30.52 -17.37
CA GLU A 197 -1.14 30.99 -17.06
C GLU A 197 -1.57 30.69 -15.63
N LYS A 198 -1.15 29.56 -15.07
CA LYS A 198 -1.61 29.10 -13.76
C LYS A 198 -0.67 29.57 -12.64
N ILE A 199 -1.27 29.98 -11.53
CA ILE A 199 -0.58 30.36 -10.29
C ILE A 199 -1.06 29.48 -9.15
N TYR A 200 -0.19 29.26 -8.16
CA TYR A 200 -0.56 28.69 -6.88
C TYR A 200 -1.21 29.76 -5.98
N PRO A 201 -1.86 29.36 -4.86
CA PRO A 201 -2.53 30.29 -3.96
C PRO A 201 -1.63 31.39 -3.37
N ASP A 202 -0.32 31.16 -3.28
CA ASP A 202 0.67 32.14 -2.83
C ASP A 202 1.09 33.14 -3.92
N GLY A 203 0.49 33.06 -5.12
CA GLY A 203 0.81 33.88 -6.28
C GLY A 203 2.03 33.39 -7.09
N SER A 204 2.71 32.33 -6.66
CA SER A 204 3.84 31.76 -7.39
C SER A 204 3.39 31.04 -8.67
N ARG A 205 4.29 30.90 -9.65
CA ARG A 205 3.98 30.18 -10.90
C ARG A 205 3.74 28.71 -10.61
N ALA A 206 2.60 28.19 -11.07
CA ALA A 206 2.24 26.80 -10.86
C ALA A 206 3.00 25.85 -11.79
N ASP A 207 2.98 24.56 -11.47
CA ASP A 207 3.46 23.53 -12.37
C ASP A 207 2.63 23.51 -13.67
N TYR A 208 3.30 23.33 -14.80
CA TYR A 208 2.66 23.23 -16.12
C TYR A 208 1.78 21.97 -16.22
N TYR A 209 2.34 20.82 -15.85
CA TYR A 209 1.72 19.50 -15.92
C TYR A 209 0.65 19.34 -14.84
N SER A 210 -0.58 19.02 -15.23
CA SER A 210 -1.74 19.01 -14.34
C SER A 210 -1.58 18.05 -13.17
N ILE A 211 -0.99 16.87 -13.37
CA ILE A 211 -0.80 15.90 -12.29
C ILE A 211 0.17 16.42 -11.21
N LEU A 212 1.27 17.07 -11.61
CA LEU A 212 2.24 17.67 -10.68
C LEU A 212 1.62 18.86 -9.95
N ARG A 213 0.88 19.70 -10.67
CA ARG A 213 0.17 20.86 -10.12
C ARG A 213 -0.87 20.45 -9.08
N ASN A 214 -1.73 19.52 -9.44
CA ASN A 214 -2.81 19.06 -8.58
C ASN A 214 -2.28 18.24 -7.40
N ALA A 215 -1.27 17.40 -7.58
CA ALA A 215 -0.63 16.71 -6.46
C ALA A 215 0.02 17.68 -5.48
N THR A 216 0.67 18.74 -5.97
CA THR A 216 1.22 19.82 -5.13
C THR A 216 0.13 20.53 -4.33
N LEU A 217 -1.02 20.83 -4.94
CA LEU A 217 -2.19 21.39 -4.24
C LEU A 217 -2.79 20.45 -3.19
N ARG A 218 -2.66 19.13 -3.38
CA ARG A 218 -3.09 18.10 -2.43
C ARG A 218 -2.01 17.68 -1.42
N ASN A 219 -0.84 18.31 -1.45
CA ASN A 219 0.33 17.98 -0.61
C ASN A 219 0.88 16.56 -0.79
N ILE A 220 0.86 16.03 -2.01
CA ILE A 220 1.31 14.67 -2.32
C ILE A 220 2.58 14.77 -3.20
N PRO A 221 3.72 14.20 -2.79
CA PRO A 221 4.88 14.04 -3.67
C PRO A 221 4.50 13.33 -4.97
N SER A 222 5.01 13.82 -6.10
CA SER A 222 4.63 13.30 -7.42
C SER A 222 5.75 13.42 -8.44
N MET A 223 5.73 12.54 -9.45
CA MET A 223 6.62 12.60 -10.60
C MET A 223 5.96 12.02 -11.84
N ILE A 224 6.43 12.45 -13.03
CA ILE A 224 6.10 11.81 -14.32
C ILE A 224 7.40 11.22 -14.86
N ILE A 225 7.39 9.91 -15.12
CA ILE A 225 8.52 9.21 -15.75
C ILE A 225 8.25 9.14 -17.25
N GLU A 226 9.12 9.77 -18.02
CA GLU A 226 9.19 9.60 -19.47
C GLU A 226 10.27 8.57 -19.77
N HIS A 227 9.88 7.31 -19.99
CA HIS A 227 10.83 6.19 -19.98
C HIS A 227 11.77 6.17 -21.17
N ALA A 228 11.26 6.45 -22.37
CA ALA A 228 12.01 6.50 -23.62
C ALA A 228 11.17 7.21 -24.70
N PHE A 229 11.76 7.53 -25.85
CA PHE A 229 11.02 8.14 -26.97
C PHE A 229 10.40 7.08 -27.89
N LEU A 230 9.07 7.01 -27.97
CA LEU A 230 8.35 6.14 -28.88
C LEU A 230 8.62 6.48 -30.35
N SER A 231 8.78 7.77 -30.69
CA SER A 231 9.14 8.24 -32.04
C SER A 231 10.60 7.93 -32.44
N ASN A 232 11.43 7.47 -31.51
CA ASN A 232 12.80 7.08 -31.79
C ASN A 232 12.93 5.56 -31.97
N ARG A 233 13.35 5.16 -33.18
CA ARG A 233 13.48 3.73 -33.54
C ARG A 233 14.46 2.98 -32.63
N GLN A 234 15.54 3.60 -32.17
CA GLN A 234 16.50 2.93 -31.30
C GLN A 234 15.90 2.68 -29.91
N ASP A 235 15.28 3.69 -29.30
CA ASP A 235 14.60 3.56 -28.01
C ASP A 235 13.47 2.53 -28.07
N TYR A 236 12.61 2.63 -29.10
CA TYR A 236 11.55 1.65 -29.32
C TYR A 236 12.13 0.23 -29.40
N SER A 237 13.10 0.02 -30.31
CA SER A 237 13.67 -1.30 -30.54
C SER A 237 14.43 -1.86 -29.33
N SER A 238 15.02 -1.01 -28.49
CA SER A 238 15.86 -1.44 -27.37
C SER A 238 15.03 -1.68 -26.10
N PHE A 239 13.99 -0.87 -25.88
CA PHE A 239 13.32 -0.78 -24.57
C PHE A 239 11.79 -0.95 -24.61
N LEU A 240 11.11 -0.71 -25.75
CA LEU A 240 9.65 -0.70 -25.80
C LEU A 240 9.03 -1.83 -26.63
N SER A 241 9.83 -2.50 -27.46
CA SER A 241 9.34 -3.41 -28.51
C SER A 241 8.82 -4.77 -28.05
N SER A 242 8.85 -5.09 -26.74
CA SER A 242 8.37 -6.37 -26.21
C SER A 242 7.96 -6.30 -24.75
N ASP A 243 7.06 -7.20 -24.34
CA ASP A 243 6.56 -7.28 -22.97
C ASP A 243 7.68 -7.52 -21.95
N ALA A 244 8.72 -8.28 -22.32
CA ALA A 244 9.89 -8.48 -21.46
C ALA A 244 10.66 -7.18 -21.21
N LYS A 245 10.77 -6.30 -22.21
CA LYS A 245 11.45 -5.02 -22.07
C LYS A 245 10.63 -4.03 -21.25
N LEU A 246 9.32 -3.95 -21.52
CA LEU A 246 8.38 -3.14 -20.72
C LEU A 246 8.36 -3.59 -19.26
N LYS A 247 8.44 -4.90 -19.02
CA LYS A 247 8.57 -5.46 -17.67
C LYS A 247 9.87 -5.03 -17.00
N ASN A 248 11.00 -4.99 -17.72
CA ASN A 248 12.26 -4.52 -17.17
C ASN A 248 12.20 -3.05 -16.74
N LEU A 249 11.49 -2.20 -17.50
CA LEU A 249 11.25 -0.80 -17.11
C LEU A 249 10.45 -0.74 -15.81
N GLY A 250 9.28 -1.42 -15.74
CA GLY A 250 8.46 -1.39 -14.53
C GLY A 250 9.18 -1.95 -13.29
N VAL A 251 10.00 -3.00 -13.45
CA VAL A 251 10.84 -3.53 -12.37
C VAL A 251 11.92 -2.53 -11.95
N ALA A 252 12.50 -1.77 -12.89
CA ALA A 252 13.47 -0.72 -12.57
C ALA A 252 12.84 0.41 -11.74
N ASP A 253 11.61 0.82 -12.06
CA ASP A 253 10.87 1.85 -11.28
C ASP A 253 10.49 1.34 -9.90
N ALA A 254 10.02 0.09 -9.80
CA ALA A 254 9.72 -0.55 -8.53
C ALA A 254 10.96 -0.56 -7.61
N ASN A 255 12.12 -0.95 -8.15
CA ASN A 255 13.38 -0.97 -7.40
C ASN A 255 13.82 0.44 -6.97
N ALA A 256 13.48 1.48 -7.74
CA ALA A 256 13.75 2.86 -7.35
C ALA A 256 12.93 3.28 -6.12
N ILE A 257 11.65 2.90 -6.08
CA ILE A 257 10.75 3.12 -4.93
C ILE A 257 11.21 2.31 -3.72
N VAL A 258 11.52 1.01 -3.91
CA VAL A 258 12.05 0.13 -2.84
C VAL A 258 13.28 0.75 -2.18
N LYS A 259 14.22 1.25 -2.99
CA LYS A 259 15.44 1.89 -2.50
C LYS A 259 15.14 3.22 -1.78
N ALA A 260 14.23 4.04 -2.30
CA ALA A 260 13.88 5.31 -1.70
C ALA A 260 13.20 5.14 -0.33
N TYR A 261 12.40 4.09 -0.13
CA TYR A 261 11.65 3.88 1.11
C TYR A 261 12.17 2.73 1.97
N HIS A 262 13.34 2.16 1.63
CA HIS A 262 13.99 1.07 2.37
C HIS A 262 13.08 -0.15 2.60
N LEU A 263 12.25 -0.46 1.60
CA LEU A 263 11.27 -1.54 1.69
C LEU A 263 11.95 -2.91 1.78
N GLN A 264 11.40 -3.79 2.60
CA GLN A 264 11.94 -5.13 2.82
C GLN A 264 11.16 -6.15 2.01
N LYS A 265 11.84 -7.06 1.33
CA LYS A 265 11.19 -8.10 0.54
C LYS A 265 10.45 -9.06 1.47
N LYS A 266 9.23 -9.45 1.10
CA LYS A 266 8.46 -10.48 1.82
C LYS A 266 9.23 -11.80 1.80
N GLY A 267 9.12 -12.55 2.89
CA GLY A 267 9.54 -13.96 2.91
C GLY A 267 8.71 -14.80 1.93
N LEU A 268 9.05 -16.09 1.81
CA LEU A 268 8.24 -17.01 1.00
C LEU A 268 6.85 -17.17 1.64
N SER A 269 5.82 -17.22 0.80
CA SER A 269 4.48 -17.57 1.24
C SER A 269 4.40 -19.04 1.69
N ALA A 270 3.41 -19.36 2.51
CA ALA A 270 3.11 -20.73 2.93
C ALA A 270 2.91 -21.65 1.72
N ALA A 271 2.25 -21.17 0.67
CA ALA A 271 2.07 -21.88 -0.60
C ALA A 271 3.41 -22.17 -1.29
N GLN A 272 4.30 -21.17 -1.37
CA GLN A 272 5.64 -21.35 -1.97
C GLN A 272 6.51 -22.32 -1.16
N LYS A 273 6.36 -22.32 0.18
CA LYS A 273 7.04 -23.27 1.08
C LYS A 273 6.39 -24.65 1.14
N LYS A 274 5.19 -24.82 0.57
CA LYS A 274 4.36 -26.03 0.65
C LYS A 274 3.93 -26.40 2.07
N ASP A 275 3.86 -25.41 2.98
CA ASP A 275 3.42 -25.62 4.37
C ASP A 275 1.88 -25.64 4.51
N ALA A 276 1.20 -24.81 3.70
CA ALA A 276 -0.25 -24.66 3.57
C ALA A 276 -0.58 -24.00 2.20
N PRO A 277 -1.82 -24.01 1.69
CA PRO A 277 -2.14 -23.48 0.36
C PRO A 277 -2.18 -21.95 0.27
N PHE A 278 -1.87 -21.24 1.36
CA PHE A 278 -2.07 -19.79 1.46
C PHE A 278 -0.98 -18.98 0.75
N THR A 279 -1.41 -18.12 -0.17
CA THR A 279 -0.55 -17.21 -0.95
C THR A 279 -0.32 -15.87 -0.26
N ASP A 280 -1.07 -15.59 0.79
CA ASP A 280 -1.11 -14.33 1.56
C ASP A 280 -0.58 -14.49 3.00
N VAL A 281 0.07 -15.61 3.31
CA VAL A 281 0.68 -15.90 4.62
C VAL A 281 2.18 -16.09 4.41
N TYR A 282 3.02 -15.19 4.93
CA TYR A 282 4.45 -15.14 4.61
C TYR A 282 5.34 -15.52 5.81
N SER A 283 6.43 -16.25 5.57
CA SER A 283 7.27 -16.89 6.62
C SER A 283 7.96 -15.96 7.60
N GLY A 284 7.96 -14.65 7.37
CA GLY A 284 8.49 -13.64 8.30
C GLY A 284 7.44 -12.97 9.18
N LYS A 285 6.15 -13.31 9.03
CA LYS A 285 5.06 -12.70 9.82
C LYS A 285 4.86 -13.45 11.14
N TYR A 286 4.56 -12.72 12.21
CA TYR A 286 4.41 -13.28 13.57
C TYR A 286 3.40 -14.43 13.63
N TYR A 287 2.33 -14.36 12.84
CA TYR A 287 1.26 -15.35 12.80
C TYR A 287 1.55 -16.55 11.89
N TYR A 288 2.69 -16.61 11.19
CA TYR A 288 2.94 -17.65 10.18
C TYR A 288 2.74 -19.06 10.77
N ASN A 289 3.45 -19.37 11.85
CA ASN A 289 3.37 -20.69 12.50
C ASN A 289 1.98 -20.99 13.04
N ALA A 290 1.30 -20.00 13.63
CA ALA A 290 -0.05 -20.14 14.14
C ALA A 290 -1.05 -20.49 13.02
N VAL A 291 -0.96 -19.83 11.86
CA VAL A 291 -1.82 -20.12 10.71
C VAL A 291 -1.55 -21.52 10.14
N ILE A 292 -0.29 -21.92 10.02
CA ILE A 292 0.06 -23.28 9.57
C ILE A 292 -0.47 -24.33 10.56
N TRP A 293 -0.31 -24.10 11.86
CA TRP A 293 -0.86 -24.98 12.90
C TRP A 293 -2.39 -25.07 12.81
N ALA A 294 -3.10 -23.94 12.68
CA ALA A 294 -4.55 -23.93 12.60
C ALA A 294 -5.06 -24.66 11.35
N TYR A 295 -4.37 -24.52 10.22
CA TYR A 295 -4.67 -25.27 9.01
C TYR A 295 -4.47 -26.77 9.19
N ARG A 296 -3.30 -27.19 9.71
CA ARG A 296 -2.97 -28.62 9.90
C ARG A 296 -3.91 -29.31 10.90
N ASN A 297 -4.36 -28.58 11.92
CA ASN A 297 -5.32 -29.07 12.92
C ASN A 297 -6.79 -28.89 12.52
N LYS A 298 -7.07 -28.51 11.26
CA LYS A 298 -8.44 -28.33 10.74
C LYS A 298 -9.29 -27.33 11.53
N ILE A 299 -8.64 -26.34 12.16
CA ILE A 299 -9.29 -25.23 12.87
C ILE A 299 -9.88 -24.25 11.85
N THR A 300 -9.19 -24.03 10.73
CA THR A 300 -9.63 -23.17 9.64
C THR A 300 -9.05 -23.62 8.30
N SER A 301 -9.82 -23.49 7.22
CA SER A 301 -9.38 -23.74 5.85
C SER A 301 -9.02 -22.46 5.08
N GLY A 302 -9.08 -21.30 5.75
CA GLY A 302 -8.96 -20.00 5.09
C GLY A 302 -10.32 -19.39 4.69
N THR A 303 -10.27 -18.23 4.05
CA THR A 303 -11.43 -17.55 3.45
C THR A 303 -11.69 -18.01 2.03
N GLU A 304 -10.62 -18.42 1.34
CA GLU A 304 -10.66 -19.06 0.04
C GLU A 304 -9.68 -20.23 0.02
N ARG A 305 -9.70 -21.04 -1.05
CA ARG A 305 -8.79 -22.18 -1.23
C ARG A 305 -7.31 -21.82 -1.10
N THR A 306 -6.92 -20.59 -1.46
CA THR A 306 -5.53 -20.13 -1.44
C THR A 306 -5.31 -18.85 -0.62
N LYS A 307 -6.31 -18.44 0.17
CA LYS A 307 -6.26 -17.22 1.00
C LYS A 307 -6.66 -17.51 2.43
N PHE A 308 -5.83 -17.04 3.36
CA PHE A 308 -6.18 -17.01 4.78
C PHE A 308 -6.85 -15.68 5.17
N SER A 309 -6.52 -14.58 4.49
CA SER A 309 -6.90 -13.20 4.80
C SER A 309 -6.50 -12.77 6.22
N PRO A 310 -5.19 -12.73 6.56
CA PRO A 310 -4.72 -12.52 7.93
C PRO A 310 -5.23 -11.22 8.59
N ASP A 311 -5.41 -10.17 7.80
CA ASP A 311 -5.80 -8.84 8.28
C ASP A 311 -7.31 -8.59 8.27
N ALA A 312 -8.11 -9.52 7.72
CA ALA A 312 -9.57 -9.40 7.79
C ALA A 312 -10.05 -9.58 9.23
N TYR A 313 -11.03 -8.78 9.64
CA TYR A 313 -11.67 -8.90 10.94
C TYR A 313 -12.51 -10.17 11.02
N CYS A 314 -12.50 -10.79 12.20
CA CYS A 314 -13.32 -11.96 12.47
C CYS A 314 -14.63 -11.57 13.13
N THR A 315 -15.70 -12.27 12.76
CA THR A 315 -16.98 -12.19 13.47
C THR A 315 -16.98 -13.09 14.71
N ARG A 316 -17.94 -12.87 15.61
CA ARG A 316 -18.18 -13.72 16.78
C ARG A 316 -18.43 -15.18 16.41
N ALA A 317 -19.18 -15.43 15.33
CA ALA A 317 -19.42 -16.80 14.83
C ALA A 317 -18.13 -17.51 14.39
N GLN A 318 -17.22 -16.78 13.73
CA GLN A 318 -15.93 -17.33 13.33
C GLN A 318 -15.05 -17.66 14.53
N GLU A 319 -15.02 -16.78 15.54
CA GLU A 319 -14.27 -17.00 16.79
C GLU A 319 -14.71 -18.29 17.50
N VAL A 320 -16.01 -18.43 17.79
CA VAL A 320 -16.51 -19.63 18.48
C VAL A 320 -16.36 -20.88 17.64
N THR A 321 -16.41 -20.78 16.31
CA THR A 321 -16.14 -21.94 15.44
C THR A 321 -14.68 -22.36 15.51
N TYR A 322 -13.73 -21.43 15.60
CA TYR A 322 -12.33 -21.79 15.77
C TYR A 322 -12.08 -22.49 17.11
N LEU A 323 -12.67 -21.99 18.20
CA LEU A 323 -12.62 -22.64 19.50
C LEU A 323 -13.25 -24.03 19.46
N TRP A 324 -14.44 -24.17 18.86
CA TRP A 324 -15.14 -25.44 18.72
C TRP A 324 -14.33 -26.46 17.89
N ASN A 325 -13.74 -26.01 16.78
CA ASN A 325 -12.87 -26.85 15.96
C ASN A 325 -11.62 -27.29 16.73
N ALA A 326 -11.00 -26.38 17.49
CA ALA A 326 -9.84 -26.68 18.32
C ALA A 326 -10.16 -27.62 19.49
N ALA A 327 -11.41 -27.61 19.98
CA ALA A 327 -11.93 -28.54 20.98
C ALA A 327 -12.34 -29.92 20.41
N GLY A 328 -12.16 -30.16 19.10
CA GLY A 328 -12.50 -31.44 18.45
C GLY A 328 -13.94 -31.54 17.96
N LYS A 329 -14.64 -30.42 17.83
CA LYS A 329 -16.03 -30.32 17.32
C LYS A 329 -17.06 -31.16 18.09
N PRO A 330 -17.09 -31.09 19.44
CA PRO A 330 -18.09 -31.82 20.24
C PRO A 330 -19.51 -31.42 19.82
N ALA A 331 -20.41 -32.40 19.67
CA ALA A 331 -21.81 -32.12 19.36
C ALA A 331 -22.50 -31.41 20.55
N PRO A 332 -23.27 -30.34 20.32
CA PRO A 332 -24.11 -29.74 21.35
C PRO A 332 -25.12 -30.77 21.87
N GLN A 333 -25.37 -30.78 23.18
CA GLN A 333 -26.21 -31.77 23.85
C GLN A 333 -27.57 -31.22 24.27
N ASN A 334 -27.71 -29.89 24.41
CA ASN A 334 -28.94 -29.26 24.85
C ASN A 334 -29.89 -29.08 23.66
N THR A 335 -30.89 -29.94 23.57
CA THR A 335 -31.92 -29.90 22.53
C THR A 335 -32.96 -28.80 22.74
N ASP A 336 -33.07 -28.26 23.95
CA ASP A 336 -34.06 -27.24 24.32
C ASP A 336 -33.50 -25.81 24.18
N LEU A 337 -32.20 -25.68 23.88
CA LEU A 337 -31.55 -24.39 23.70
C LEU A 337 -32.09 -23.68 22.45
N THR A 338 -32.56 -22.45 22.63
CA THR A 338 -33.00 -21.57 21.54
C THR A 338 -32.14 -20.32 21.47
N VAL A 339 -31.64 -20.00 20.28
CA VAL A 339 -30.84 -18.79 19.99
C VAL A 339 -31.51 -18.06 18.82
N GLU A 340 -32.09 -16.88 19.06
CA GLU A 340 -33.03 -16.25 18.12
C GLU A 340 -32.41 -15.83 16.78
N ASP A 341 -31.11 -15.52 16.76
CA ASP A 341 -30.40 -15.00 15.60
C ASP A 341 -29.44 -16.03 14.98
N VAL A 342 -29.71 -17.32 15.21
CA VAL A 342 -28.94 -18.44 14.64
C VAL A 342 -29.89 -19.44 14.00
N ALA A 343 -29.95 -19.44 12.67
CA ALA A 343 -30.80 -20.35 11.90
C ALA A 343 -30.31 -21.81 11.97
N ASP A 344 -31.23 -22.78 11.88
CA ASP A 344 -30.89 -24.21 12.03
C ASP A 344 -29.96 -24.75 10.94
N THR A 345 -29.94 -24.13 9.76
CA THR A 345 -29.11 -24.57 8.63
C THR A 345 -27.76 -23.87 8.55
N ILE A 346 -27.46 -22.94 9.47
CA ILE A 346 -26.26 -22.12 9.34
C ILE A 346 -25.01 -22.86 9.80
N TRP A 347 -23.91 -22.68 9.07
CA TRP A 347 -22.68 -23.47 9.23
C TRP A 347 -22.04 -23.41 10.63
N TYR A 348 -22.27 -22.34 11.38
CA TYR A 348 -21.74 -22.13 12.73
C TYR A 348 -22.71 -22.54 13.85
N ARG A 349 -23.91 -23.04 13.54
CA ARG A 349 -24.94 -23.34 14.54
C ARG A 349 -24.40 -24.19 15.69
N ASN A 350 -23.80 -25.33 15.38
CA ASN A 350 -23.32 -26.27 16.40
C ASN A 350 -22.22 -25.65 17.27
N ALA A 351 -21.35 -24.82 16.69
CA ALA A 351 -20.30 -24.12 17.44
C ALA A 351 -20.90 -23.10 18.42
N VAL A 352 -21.93 -22.35 18.00
CA VAL A 352 -22.62 -21.38 18.88
C VAL A 352 -23.33 -22.09 20.02
N PHE A 353 -24.08 -23.15 19.72
CA PHE A 353 -24.83 -23.90 20.72
C PHE A 353 -23.88 -24.54 21.74
N TRP A 354 -22.81 -25.18 21.27
CA TRP A 354 -21.75 -25.71 22.12
C TRP A 354 -21.14 -24.62 23.03
N ALA A 355 -20.84 -23.44 22.46
CA ALA A 355 -20.25 -22.35 23.22
C ALA A 355 -21.17 -21.81 24.32
N ILE A 356 -22.48 -21.76 24.07
CA ILE A 356 -23.46 -21.34 25.08
C ILE A 356 -23.62 -22.41 26.16
N GLU A 357 -23.77 -23.68 25.78
CA GLU A 357 -23.87 -24.82 26.71
C GLU A 357 -22.68 -24.89 27.68
N HIS A 358 -21.47 -24.61 27.18
CA HIS A 358 -20.23 -24.64 27.97
C HIS A 358 -19.91 -23.29 28.62
N GLN A 359 -20.85 -22.33 28.59
CA GLN A 359 -20.71 -20.99 29.18
C GLN A 359 -19.47 -20.22 28.69
N ILE A 360 -19.04 -20.48 27.46
CA ILE A 360 -17.99 -19.72 26.78
C ILE A 360 -18.50 -18.31 26.46
N THR A 361 -19.79 -18.19 26.18
CA THR A 361 -20.48 -16.91 25.98
C THR A 361 -21.93 -17.00 26.46
N ALA A 362 -22.46 -15.89 26.96
CA ALA A 362 -23.88 -15.74 27.31
C ALA A 362 -24.69 -15.03 26.21
N GLY A 363 -24.08 -14.77 25.05
CA GLY A 363 -24.67 -13.91 24.01
C GLY A 363 -24.39 -12.42 24.23
N THR A 364 -25.21 -11.56 23.61
CA THR A 364 -25.05 -10.09 23.60
C THR A 364 -26.26 -9.35 24.16
N LYS A 365 -27.45 -9.99 24.19
CA LYS A 365 -28.64 -9.37 24.79
C LYS A 365 -28.51 -9.37 26.32
N PRO A 366 -28.67 -8.23 27.00
CA PRO A 366 -28.84 -8.21 28.45
C PRO A 366 -30.06 -9.07 28.82
N ILE A 367 -29.89 -9.98 29.76
CA ILE A 367 -31.00 -10.77 30.30
C ILE A 367 -31.84 -9.83 31.17
N ASP A 368 -33.07 -9.52 30.75
CA ASP A 368 -34.02 -8.78 31.58
C ASP A 368 -34.50 -9.71 32.71
N PRO A 369 -34.36 -9.34 34.00
CA PRO A 369 -34.87 -10.14 35.11
C PRO A 369 -36.38 -10.40 35.05
N ALA A 370 -37.14 -9.60 34.28
CA ALA A 370 -38.57 -9.79 34.05
C ALA A 370 -38.91 -10.81 32.95
N ASP A 371 -37.93 -11.24 32.14
CA ASP A 371 -38.14 -12.27 31.12
C ASP A 371 -38.31 -13.63 31.80
N SER A 372 -39.54 -14.17 31.80
CA SER A 372 -39.83 -15.52 32.30
C SER A 372 -39.19 -16.64 31.46
N ALA A 373 -38.71 -16.31 30.25
CA ALA A 373 -37.97 -17.18 29.35
C ALA A 373 -37.03 -16.33 28.46
N PRO A 374 -35.85 -15.92 28.96
CA PRO A 374 -34.95 -15.05 28.20
C PRO A 374 -34.40 -15.77 26.98
N VAL A 375 -34.76 -15.28 25.79
CA VAL A 375 -34.23 -15.80 24.52
C VAL A 375 -32.83 -15.24 24.29
N ILE A 376 -31.88 -16.11 23.98
CA ILE A 376 -30.47 -15.74 23.80
C ILE A 376 -30.28 -15.12 22.41
N ARG A 377 -29.66 -13.95 22.36
CA ARG A 377 -29.11 -13.35 21.12
C ARG A 377 -27.59 -13.52 21.10
N PHE A 378 -27.04 -14.10 20.05
CA PHE A 378 -25.60 -14.35 19.93
C PHE A 378 -24.85 -13.24 19.17
N SER A 379 -25.51 -12.58 18.22
CA SER A 379 -24.96 -11.60 17.26
C SER A 379 -23.80 -12.17 16.43
N PRO A 380 -24.06 -13.19 15.58
CA PRO A 380 -23.01 -13.95 14.90
C PRO A 380 -22.11 -13.12 13.98
N ASP A 381 -22.65 -12.08 13.35
CA ASP A 381 -21.96 -11.26 12.36
C ASP A 381 -21.22 -10.07 12.95
N ALA A 382 -21.40 -9.78 14.26
CA ALA A 382 -20.67 -8.70 14.90
C ALA A 382 -19.17 -9.00 14.97
N VAL A 383 -18.35 -7.99 14.66
CA VAL A 383 -16.89 -8.10 14.74
C VAL A 383 -16.45 -8.32 16.18
N CYS A 384 -15.61 -9.33 16.40
CA CYS A 384 -15.12 -9.69 17.72
C CYS A 384 -13.99 -8.73 18.13
N THR A 385 -14.07 -8.15 19.33
CA THR A 385 -12.99 -7.34 19.89
C THR A 385 -11.91 -8.22 20.52
N ARG A 386 -10.70 -7.67 20.70
CA ARG A 386 -9.61 -8.38 21.39
C ARG A 386 -9.98 -8.83 22.81
N ALA A 387 -10.75 -8.02 23.54
CA ALA A 387 -11.26 -8.38 24.86
C ALA A 387 -12.21 -9.59 24.81
N GLN A 388 -13.11 -9.65 23.81
CA GLN A 388 -14.03 -10.79 23.66
C GLN A 388 -13.28 -12.09 23.35
N VAL A 389 -12.26 -12.05 22.49
CA VAL A 389 -11.41 -13.21 22.19
C VAL A 389 -10.73 -13.73 23.45
N ALA A 390 -10.10 -12.85 24.23
CA ALA A 390 -9.46 -13.24 25.50
C ALA A 390 -10.47 -13.80 26.51
N GLN A 391 -11.66 -13.20 26.60
CA GLN A 391 -12.73 -13.67 27.47
C GLN A 391 -13.22 -15.06 27.07
N PHE A 392 -13.42 -15.32 25.78
CA PHE A 392 -13.90 -16.63 25.31
C PHE A 392 -12.86 -17.72 25.58
N LEU A 393 -11.58 -17.46 25.32
CA LEU A 393 -10.50 -18.39 25.68
C LEU A 393 -10.45 -18.65 27.19
N TRP A 394 -10.57 -17.61 28.02
CA TRP A 394 -10.56 -17.75 29.47
C TRP A 394 -11.78 -18.52 29.99
N ASN A 395 -12.96 -18.29 29.41
CA ASN A 395 -14.14 -19.08 29.74
C ASN A 395 -13.98 -20.54 29.33
N ALA A 396 -13.45 -20.80 28.12
CA ALA A 396 -13.18 -22.14 27.62
C ALA A 396 -12.11 -22.88 28.43
N SER A 397 -11.21 -22.17 29.13
CA SER A 397 -10.21 -22.76 30.01
C SER A 397 -10.71 -22.99 31.45
N GLY A 398 -12.00 -22.76 31.73
CA GLY A 398 -12.58 -22.96 33.06
C GLY A 398 -12.44 -21.75 33.99
N LYS A 399 -12.18 -20.56 33.45
CA LYS A 399 -12.10 -19.28 34.17
C LYS A 399 -11.05 -19.27 35.31
N PRO A 400 -9.81 -19.78 35.10
CA PRO A 400 -8.78 -19.78 36.12
C PRO A 400 -8.45 -18.37 36.63
N MET A 401 -8.31 -18.17 37.93
CA MET A 401 -7.95 -16.86 38.47
C MET A 401 -6.50 -16.52 38.12
N PRO A 402 -6.22 -15.30 37.63
CA PRO A 402 -4.83 -14.85 37.46
C PRO A 402 -4.13 -14.74 38.82
N GLU A 403 -2.84 -15.03 38.86
CA GLU A 403 -2.02 -14.95 40.08
C GLU A 403 -1.79 -13.49 40.50
N LYS A 404 -1.61 -12.60 39.51
CA LYS A 404 -1.39 -11.17 39.73
C LYS A 404 -2.72 -10.43 39.70
N THR A 405 -2.94 -9.67 40.76
CA THR A 405 -4.13 -8.82 40.92
C THR A 405 -3.97 -7.44 40.28
N GLU A 406 -2.75 -7.06 39.90
CA GLU A 406 -2.44 -5.78 39.23
C GLU A 406 -2.67 -5.85 37.72
N ALA A 407 -3.07 -4.73 37.12
CA ALA A 407 -3.25 -4.62 35.68
C ALA A 407 -1.91 -4.82 34.93
N ARG A 408 -1.86 -5.78 34.00
CA ARG A 408 -0.66 -5.95 33.15
C ARG A 408 -0.51 -4.83 32.11
N PHE A 409 -1.63 -4.27 31.64
CA PHE A 409 -1.67 -3.27 30.59
C PHE A 409 -2.32 -1.98 31.11
N THR A 410 -1.83 -0.85 30.63
CA THR A 410 -2.25 0.50 31.06
C THR A 410 -3.69 0.86 30.68
N ASP A 411 -4.24 0.18 29.67
CA ASP A 411 -5.59 0.37 29.13
C ASP A 411 -6.59 -0.72 29.55
N VAL A 412 -6.24 -1.50 30.58
CA VAL A 412 -7.08 -2.55 31.17
C VAL A 412 -7.19 -2.28 32.67
N LYS A 413 -8.38 -1.98 33.17
CA LYS A 413 -8.58 -1.48 34.55
C LYS A 413 -9.30 -2.51 35.42
N PRO A 414 -8.98 -2.57 36.73
CA PRO A 414 -9.80 -3.33 37.67
C PRO A 414 -11.27 -2.92 37.56
N GLY A 415 -12.16 -3.91 37.43
CA GLY A 415 -13.59 -3.70 37.21
C GLY A 415 -14.04 -3.84 35.75
N ASP A 416 -13.12 -3.76 34.77
CA ASP A 416 -13.45 -4.13 33.39
C ASP A 416 -13.90 -5.60 33.34
N TRP A 417 -14.98 -5.89 32.62
CA TRP A 417 -15.53 -7.26 32.54
C TRP A 417 -14.53 -8.29 31.99
N TYR A 418 -13.56 -7.83 31.19
CA TYR A 418 -12.46 -8.63 30.64
C TYR A 418 -11.16 -8.59 31.47
N PHE A 419 -11.11 -7.84 32.58
CA PHE A 419 -9.89 -7.60 33.34
C PHE A 419 -9.15 -8.90 33.69
N ARG A 420 -9.88 -9.84 34.30
CA ARG A 420 -9.32 -11.14 34.73
C ARG A 420 -8.85 -11.99 33.55
N ALA A 421 -9.65 -12.04 32.49
CA ALA A 421 -9.33 -12.81 31.30
C ALA A 421 -8.06 -12.28 30.61
N VAL A 422 -7.91 -10.96 30.50
CA VAL A 422 -6.73 -10.34 29.88
C VAL A 422 -5.47 -10.53 30.75
N ASN A 423 -5.59 -10.36 32.07
CA ASN A 423 -4.46 -10.62 32.98
C ASN A 423 -4.03 -12.08 32.94
N TRP A 424 -4.97 -13.03 33.01
CA TRP A 424 -4.69 -14.45 32.86
C TRP A 424 -4.01 -14.75 31.51
N ALA A 425 -4.55 -14.23 30.41
CA ALA A 425 -3.98 -14.44 29.08
C ALA A 425 -2.54 -13.90 28.99
N ALA A 426 -2.23 -12.79 29.65
CA ALA A 426 -0.88 -12.26 29.69
C ALA A 426 0.07 -13.11 30.55
N GLU A 427 -0.38 -13.60 31.70
CA GLU A 427 0.39 -14.50 32.58
C GLU A 427 0.74 -15.81 31.89
N GLN A 428 -0.22 -16.39 31.17
CA GLN A 428 -0.04 -17.60 30.37
C GLN A 428 0.70 -17.36 29.06
N LYS A 429 1.18 -16.12 28.81
CA LYS A 429 1.90 -15.72 27.58
C LYS A 429 1.09 -15.95 26.29
N ILE A 430 -0.23 -15.96 26.39
CA ILE A 430 -1.15 -16.02 25.26
C ILE A 430 -1.13 -14.69 24.48
N THR A 431 -0.84 -13.58 25.18
CA THR A 431 -0.74 -12.24 24.58
C THR A 431 0.36 -11.40 25.22
N ASN A 432 1.07 -10.62 24.39
CA ASN A 432 1.99 -9.56 24.82
C ASN A 432 1.40 -8.16 24.65
N GLY A 433 0.12 -8.05 24.29
CA GLY A 433 -0.53 -6.79 23.97
C GLY A 433 -0.23 -6.31 22.55
N THR A 434 -0.34 -5.00 22.33
CA THR A 434 -0.18 -4.33 21.03
C THR A 434 1.02 -3.38 21.00
N GLY A 435 1.87 -3.40 22.02
CA GLY A 435 2.95 -2.41 22.22
C GLY A 435 2.57 -1.33 23.24
N ASP A 436 3.55 -0.51 23.64
CA ASP A 436 3.39 0.62 24.57
C ASP A 436 2.65 0.29 25.88
N ASN A 437 2.83 -0.92 26.39
CA ASN A 437 2.10 -1.46 27.55
C ASN A 437 0.56 -1.39 27.39
N LYS A 438 0.04 -1.56 26.17
CA LYS A 438 -1.41 -1.60 25.88
C LYS A 438 -1.86 -2.98 25.40
N PHE A 439 -3.10 -3.33 25.72
CA PHE A 439 -3.79 -4.50 25.18
C PHE A 439 -4.71 -4.16 23.99
N SER A 440 -5.21 -2.93 23.92
CA SER A 440 -6.23 -2.46 22.98
C SER A 440 -7.54 -3.27 23.04
N PRO A 441 -8.24 -3.33 24.19
CA PRO A 441 -9.36 -4.26 24.42
C PRO A 441 -10.53 -4.09 23.44
N ASN A 442 -10.82 -2.86 23.04
CA ASN A 442 -11.95 -2.52 22.16
C ASN A 442 -11.59 -2.57 20.67
N ALA A 443 -10.32 -2.80 20.32
CA ALA A 443 -9.93 -2.89 18.92
C ALA A 443 -10.51 -4.18 18.29
N PRO A 444 -10.97 -4.11 17.02
CA PRO A 444 -11.42 -5.28 16.29
C PRO A 444 -10.25 -6.27 16.12
N CYS A 445 -10.53 -7.56 16.33
CA CYS A 445 -9.52 -8.61 16.26
C CYS A 445 -9.45 -9.19 14.84
N THR A 446 -8.24 -9.30 14.29
CA THR A 446 -8.04 -9.91 12.97
C THR A 446 -7.98 -11.44 13.06
N ARG A 447 -8.19 -12.10 11.92
CA ARG A 447 -8.04 -13.56 11.77
C ARG A 447 -6.68 -14.06 12.23
N ALA A 448 -5.61 -13.34 11.87
CA ALA A 448 -4.26 -13.68 12.30
C ALA A 448 -4.09 -13.56 13.82
N GLN A 449 -4.64 -12.52 14.45
CA GLN A 449 -4.56 -12.34 15.89
C GLN A 449 -5.27 -13.48 16.62
N ILE A 450 -6.52 -13.79 16.26
CA ILE A 450 -7.29 -14.87 16.88
C ILE A 450 -6.56 -16.21 16.81
N VAL A 451 -6.08 -16.58 15.62
CA VAL A 451 -5.34 -17.83 15.46
C VAL A 451 -4.04 -17.81 16.26
N GLN A 452 -3.41 -16.65 16.43
CA GLN A 452 -2.25 -16.50 17.32
C GLN A 452 -2.63 -16.71 18.80
N PHE A 453 -3.74 -16.14 19.29
CA PHE A 453 -4.24 -16.39 20.66
C PHE A 453 -4.46 -17.90 20.88
N LEU A 454 -5.15 -18.56 19.94
CA LEU A 454 -5.40 -20.00 20.01
C LEU A 454 -4.10 -20.81 19.98
N TYR A 455 -3.21 -20.51 19.04
CA TYR A 455 -1.93 -21.19 18.93
C TYR A 455 -1.14 -21.11 20.23
N SER A 456 -0.94 -19.91 20.77
CA SER A 456 -0.23 -19.72 22.03
C SER A 456 -0.91 -20.43 23.20
N TYR A 457 -2.24 -20.44 23.28
CA TYR A 457 -2.96 -21.20 24.31
C TYR A 457 -2.72 -22.72 24.20
N TYR A 458 -2.79 -23.29 23.00
CA TYR A 458 -2.68 -24.74 22.80
C TYR A 458 -1.23 -25.27 22.75
N THR A 459 -0.25 -24.46 22.38
CA THR A 459 1.16 -24.92 22.24
C THR A 459 2.09 -24.41 23.33
N ASP A 460 1.84 -23.22 23.87
CA ASP A 460 2.78 -22.54 24.77
C ASP A 460 2.22 -22.42 26.20
N GLY A 461 0.90 -22.27 26.36
CA GLY A 461 0.20 -22.03 27.64
C GLY A 461 -0.27 -23.28 28.39
N LYS A 462 0.06 -24.49 27.93
CA LYS A 462 -0.17 -25.76 28.66
C LYS A 462 1.11 -26.36 29.26
N ARG A 463 2.19 -25.57 29.37
CA ARG A 463 3.44 -25.99 30.01
C ARG A 463 3.49 -25.60 31.48
#